data_AF-A0A1V9XGV8-F1
#
_entry.id   AF-A0A1V9XGV8-F1
#
_cell.length_a   1.000
_cell.length_b   1.000
_cell.length_c   1.000
_cell.angle_alpha   90.00
_cell.angle_beta   90.00
_cell.angle_gamma   90.00
#
_symmetry.space_group_name_H-M   'P 1'
#
loop_
_entity.id
_entity.type
_entity.pdbx_description
1 polymer ?
#
loop_
_entity_poly.entity_id
_entity_poly.type
_entity_poly.pdbx_seq_one_letter_code
_entity_poly.pdbx_strand_id
1 'polypeptide(L)'
;MVIVILEGISQEVTWKCNPNHTLHHDFIRYASCMNKIGHTLHRCMTNLTLKLDYSAGVEPHLRVGRSCCNFQEYITCSSKAVEKSCGKEAGEYIRKLLTRSAGDFIEIACVNHKIGINSMSI
;
A
#
# COMPACT_ATOMS: atom_id res chain seq x y z
N MET A 1 9.69 10.45 6.99
CA MET A 1 8.89 9.51 6.19
C MET A 1 7.64 9.05 6.93
N VAL A 2 7.76 8.50 8.15
CA VAL A 2 6.61 7.99 8.92
C VAL A 2 5.49 9.02 9.11
N ILE A 3 5.82 10.26 9.45
CA ILE A 3 4.82 11.33 9.69
C ILE A 3 3.93 11.58 8.46
N VAL A 4 4.53 11.72 7.27
CA VAL A 4 3.78 11.98 6.01
C VAL A 4 2.81 10.84 5.69
N ILE A 5 3.24 9.59 5.91
CA ILE A 5 2.36 8.42 5.71
C ILE A 5 1.23 8.42 6.73
N LEU A 6 1.51 8.75 8.00
CA LEU A 6 0.48 8.84 9.04
C LEU A 6 -0.56 9.94 8.73
N GLU A 7 -0.13 11.07 8.20
CA GLU A 7 -1.03 12.14 7.75
C GLU A 7 -1.92 11.68 6.59
N GLY A 8 -1.36 11.02 5.58
CA GLY A 8 -2.13 10.46 4.47
C GLY A 8 -3.16 9.42 4.92
N ILE A 9 -2.78 8.53 5.84
CA ILE A 9 -3.71 7.58 6.48
C ILE A 9 -4.81 8.33 7.25
N SER A 10 -4.46 9.35 8.03
CA SER A 10 -5.43 10.12 8.82
C SER A 10 -6.47 10.81 7.92
N GLN A 11 -6.04 11.37 6.80
CA GLN A 11 -6.94 11.96 5.80
C GLN A 11 -7.85 10.90 5.18
N GLU A 12 -7.30 9.76 4.74
CA GLU A 12 -8.08 8.65 4.21
C GLU A 12 -9.14 8.14 5.19
N VAL A 13 -8.81 8.04 6.48
CA VAL A 13 -9.77 7.66 7.54
C VAL A 13 -10.86 8.72 7.68
N THR A 14 -10.48 9.99 7.74
CA THR A 14 -11.42 11.11 7.88
C THR A 14 -12.44 11.13 6.73
N TRP A 15 -11.99 10.93 5.50
CA TRP A 15 -12.87 10.94 4.33
C TRP A 15 -13.80 9.73 4.24
N LYS A 16 -13.37 8.56 4.74
CA LYS A 16 -14.25 7.37 4.83
C LYS A 16 -15.32 7.52 5.90
N CYS A 17 -15.10 8.35 6.91
CA CYS A 17 -16.07 8.64 7.96
C CYS A 17 -17.09 9.73 7.57
N ASN A 18 -16.88 10.46 6.47
CA ASN A 18 -17.76 11.53 6.02
C ASN A 18 -18.82 11.01 5.03
N PRO A 19 -20.12 10.97 5.38
CA PRO A 19 -21.18 10.44 4.51
C PRO A 19 -21.34 11.15 3.16
N ASN A 20 -20.92 12.42 3.08
CA ASN A 20 -21.05 13.24 1.87
C ASN A 20 -19.84 13.09 0.93
N HIS A 21 -18.84 12.29 1.29
CA HIS A 21 -17.62 12.13 0.51
C HIS A 21 -17.65 10.85 -0.34
N THR A 22 -17.11 10.90 -1.55
CA THR A 22 -17.11 9.74 -2.47
C THR A 22 -16.40 8.52 -1.90
N LEU A 23 -15.30 8.74 -1.15
CA LEU A 23 -14.55 7.66 -0.48
C LEU A 23 -15.36 6.91 0.58
N HIS A 24 -16.37 7.54 1.19
CA HIS A 24 -17.26 6.87 2.13
C HIS A 24 -18.13 5.82 1.42
N HIS A 25 -18.72 6.17 0.28
CA HIS A 25 -19.52 5.24 -0.50
C HIS A 25 -18.70 4.03 -0.98
N ASP A 26 -17.49 4.27 -1.50
CA ASP A 26 -16.57 3.20 -1.91
C ASP A 26 -16.20 2.31 -0.71
N PHE A 27 -15.91 2.92 0.44
CA PHE A 27 -15.58 2.18 1.65
C PHE A 27 -16.72 1.26 2.10
N ILE A 28 -17.94 1.77 2.25
CA ILE A 28 -19.09 0.96 2.67
C ILE A 28 -19.34 -0.18 1.68
N ARG A 29 -19.15 0.07 0.38
CA ARG A 29 -19.36 -0.93 -0.68
C ARG A 29 -18.44 -2.15 -0.53
N TYR A 30 -17.17 -1.94 -0.20
CA TYR A 30 -16.18 -3.03 -0.19
C TYR A 30 -15.81 -3.55 1.22
N ALA A 31 -16.08 -2.77 2.28
CA ALA A 31 -15.66 -3.08 3.65
C ALA A 31 -16.15 -4.45 4.14
N SER A 32 -17.43 -4.80 3.89
CA SER A 32 -18.00 -6.07 4.35
C SER A 32 -17.25 -7.29 3.82
N CYS A 33 -16.83 -7.27 2.55
CA CYS A 33 -16.05 -8.36 1.98
C CYS A 33 -14.60 -8.34 2.49
N MET A 34 -13.95 -7.18 2.48
CA MET A 34 -12.56 -7.04 2.90
C MET A 34 -12.33 -7.45 4.36
N ASN A 35 -13.30 -7.20 5.24
CA ASN A 35 -13.26 -7.62 6.64
C ASN A 35 -13.15 -9.15 6.79
N LYS A 36 -13.65 -9.95 5.84
CA LYS A 36 -13.55 -11.42 5.87
C LYS A 36 -12.15 -11.93 5.53
N ILE A 37 -11.37 -11.14 4.80
CA ILE A 37 -10.00 -11.49 4.37
C ILE A 37 -8.92 -10.72 5.14
N GLY A 38 -9.27 -10.14 6.29
CA GLY A 38 -8.36 -9.35 7.12
C GLY A 38 -7.05 -10.08 7.46
N HIS A 39 -7.10 -11.40 7.72
CA HIS A 39 -5.90 -12.21 7.97
C HIS A 39 -4.93 -12.23 6.77
N THR A 40 -5.44 -12.27 5.54
CA THR A 40 -4.60 -12.28 4.33
C THR A 40 -4.00 -10.91 4.07
N LEU A 41 -4.78 -9.84 4.28
CA LEU A 41 -4.27 -8.46 4.20
C LEU A 41 -3.21 -8.18 5.28
N HIS A 42 -3.44 -8.67 6.50
CA HIS A 42 -2.47 -8.59 7.59
C HIS A 42 -1.15 -9.28 7.21
N ARG A 43 -1.21 -10.48 6.61
CA ARG A 43 0.00 -11.17 6.12
C ARG A 43 0.77 -10.35 5.08
N CYS A 44 0.08 -9.66 4.14
CA CYS A 44 0.77 -8.75 3.20
C CYS A 44 1.49 -7.62 3.94
N MET A 45 0.87 -7.04 4.97
CA MET A 45 1.49 -6.00 5.81
C MET A 45 2.67 -6.54 6.62
N THR A 46 2.53 -7.70 7.26
CA THR A 46 3.63 -8.33 8.02
C THR A 46 4.85 -8.56 7.11
N ASN A 47 4.62 -9.06 5.89
CA ASN A 47 5.70 -9.23 4.91
C ASN A 47 6.36 -7.90 4.52
N LEU A 48 5.58 -6.82 4.37
CA LEU A 48 6.14 -5.49 4.14
C LEU A 48 7.05 -5.07 5.31
N THR A 49 6.57 -5.20 6.54
CA THR A 49 7.34 -4.84 7.74
C THR A 49 8.66 -5.59 7.81
N LEU A 50 8.64 -6.91 7.59
CA LEU A 50 9.86 -7.73 7.58
C LEU A 50 10.85 -7.29 6.50
N LYS A 51 10.36 -6.99 5.29
CA LYS A 51 11.24 -6.55 4.19
C LYS A 51 11.79 -5.13 4.40
N LEU A 52 11.02 -4.24 5.03
CA LEU A 52 11.48 -2.91 5.39
C LEU A 52 12.53 -2.96 6.52
N ASP A 53 12.35 -3.83 7.51
CA ASP A 53 13.32 -4.05 8.58
C ASP A 53 14.67 -4.55 8.01
N TYR A 54 14.61 -5.54 7.12
CA TYR A 54 15.79 -5.98 6.37
C TYR A 54 16.42 -4.83 5.56
N SER A 55 15.59 -4.01 4.90
CA SER A 55 16.07 -2.87 4.10
C SER A 55 16.67 -1.76 4.97
N ALA A 56 16.36 -1.69 6.26
CA ALA A 56 17.03 -0.75 7.17
C ALA A 56 18.48 -1.16 7.45
N GLY A 57 18.78 -2.47 7.40
CA GLY A 57 20.11 -3.03 7.59
C GLY A 57 21.04 -2.94 6.38
N VAL A 58 20.53 -2.67 5.17
CA VAL A 58 21.38 -2.55 3.97
C VAL A 58 22.12 -1.20 3.90
N GLU A 59 23.06 -1.09 2.96
CA GLU A 59 23.80 0.15 2.71
C GLU A 59 22.86 1.35 2.44
N PRO A 60 23.13 2.54 3.01
CA PRO A 60 22.23 3.69 2.95
C PRO A 60 21.71 4.05 1.56
N HIS A 61 22.56 3.94 0.53
CA HIS A 61 22.21 4.31 -0.84
C HIS A 61 21.22 3.33 -1.51
N LEU A 62 21.09 2.10 -0.99
CA LEU A 62 20.16 1.07 -1.50
C LEU A 62 18.81 1.07 -0.78
N ARG A 63 18.71 1.72 0.39
CA ARG A 63 17.54 1.64 1.28
C ARG A 63 16.27 2.14 0.61
N VAL A 64 16.36 3.28 -0.09
CA VAL A 64 15.20 3.91 -0.75
C VAL A 64 14.69 3.01 -1.87
N GLY A 65 15.57 2.58 -2.78
CA GLY A 65 15.21 1.69 -3.88
C GLY A 65 14.59 0.37 -3.41
N ARG A 66 15.18 -0.28 -2.39
CA ARG A 66 14.59 -1.50 -1.81
C ARG A 66 13.24 -1.25 -1.15
N SER A 67 13.10 -0.15 -0.39
CA SER A 67 11.83 0.22 0.24
C SER A 67 10.74 0.45 -0.81
N CYS A 68 11.08 1.11 -1.92
CA CYS A 68 10.18 1.32 -3.06
C CYS A 68 9.67 0.00 -3.65
N CYS A 69 10.56 -0.97 -3.90
CA CYS A 69 10.15 -2.29 -4.36
C CYS A 69 9.22 -2.98 -3.36
N ASN A 70 9.55 -2.95 -2.07
CA ASN A 70 8.75 -3.59 -1.02
C ASN A 70 7.34 -3.00 -0.93
N PHE A 71 7.19 -1.67 -1.08
CA PHE A 71 5.88 -1.03 -1.11
C PHE A 71 5.05 -1.44 -2.34
N GLN A 72 5.67 -1.53 -3.52
CA GLN A 72 4.98 -1.99 -4.73
C GLN A 72 4.50 -3.44 -4.61
N GLU A 73 5.32 -4.31 -4.02
CA GLU A 73 4.93 -5.68 -3.74
C GLU A 73 3.79 -5.75 -2.72
N TYR A 74 3.80 -4.91 -1.68
CA TYR A 74 2.73 -4.83 -0.70
C TYR A 74 1.39 -4.43 -1.35
N ILE A 75 1.41 -3.40 -2.19
CA ILE A 75 0.24 -2.95 -2.94
C ILE A 75 -0.28 -4.08 -3.84
N THR A 76 0.63 -4.77 -4.55
CA THR A 76 0.29 -5.88 -5.45
C THR A 76 -0.27 -7.08 -4.69
N CYS A 77 0.33 -7.44 -3.56
CA CYS A 77 -0.13 -8.53 -2.68
C CYS A 77 -1.56 -8.26 -2.21
N SER A 78 -1.81 -7.05 -1.72
CA SER A 78 -3.11 -6.64 -1.19
C SER A 78 -4.17 -6.56 -2.29
N SER A 79 -3.85 -5.96 -3.44
CA SER A 79 -4.80 -5.83 -4.55
C SER A 79 -5.20 -7.18 -5.14
N LYS A 80 -4.24 -8.10 -5.35
CA LYS A 80 -4.53 -9.45 -5.85
C LYS A 80 -5.34 -10.26 -4.85
N ALA A 81 -5.06 -10.13 -3.54
CA ALA A 81 -5.83 -10.81 -2.52
C ALA A 81 -7.29 -10.35 -2.50
N VAL A 82 -7.54 -9.05 -2.55
CA VAL A 82 -8.90 -8.50 -2.60
C VAL A 82 -9.58 -8.82 -3.92
N GLU A 83 -8.89 -8.70 -5.05
CA GLU A 83 -9.45 -9.06 -6.37
C GLU A 83 -9.95 -10.51 -6.40
N LYS A 84 -9.13 -11.44 -5.92
CA LYS A 84 -9.45 -12.87 -5.88
C LYS A 84 -10.67 -13.19 -5.02
N SER A 85 -10.86 -12.49 -3.90
CA SER A 85 -11.89 -12.81 -2.91
C SER A 85 -13.13 -11.93 -2.98
N CYS A 86 -13.00 -10.70 -3.44
CA CYS A 86 -14.03 -9.65 -3.42
C CYS A 86 -14.34 -9.07 -4.80
N GLY A 87 -13.66 -9.54 -5.85
CA GLY A 87 -13.86 -9.10 -7.23
C GLY A 87 -12.95 -7.95 -7.64
N LYS A 88 -12.86 -7.75 -8.96
CA LYS A 88 -11.92 -6.82 -9.60
C LYS A 88 -12.03 -5.38 -9.09
N GLU A 89 -13.26 -4.86 -8.98
CA GLU A 89 -13.48 -3.48 -8.52
C GLU A 89 -12.98 -3.25 -7.08
N ALA A 90 -13.14 -4.26 -6.20
CA ALA A 90 -12.62 -4.21 -4.84
C ALA A 90 -11.07 -4.25 -4.82
N GLY A 91 -10.47 -5.04 -5.72
CA GLY A 91 -9.02 -5.07 -5.95
C GLY A 91 -8.46 -3.72 -6.40
N GLU A 92 -9.15 -3.03 -7.30
CA GLU A 92 -8.80 -1.68 -7.73
C GLU A 92 -8.99 -0.65 -6.60
N TYR A 93 -10.05 -0.79 -5.81
CA TYR A 93 -10.30 0.04 -4.64
C TYR A 93 -9.15 -0.03 -3.62
N ILE A 94 -8.75 -1.24 -3.20
CA ILE A 94 -7.66 -1.37 -2.21
C ILE A 94 -6.34 -0.84 -2.78
N ARG A 95 -6.07 -1.03 -4.08
CA ARG A 95 -4.88 -0.48 -4.73
C ARG A 95 -4.85 1.04 -4.59
N LYS A 96 -5.95 1.70 -4.96
CA LYS A 96 -6.08 3.17 -4.84
C LYS A 96 -6.00 3.65 -3.40
N LEU A 97 -6.62 2.93 -2.46
CA LEU A 97 -6.59 3.23 -1.03
C LEU A 97 -5.16 3.22 -0.49
N LEU A 98 -4.39 2.17 -0.79
CA LEU A 98 -3.01 2.05 -0.32
C LEU A 98 -2.09 3.10 -0.96
N THR A 99 -2.27 3.40 -2.24
CA THR A 99 -1.52 4.47 -2.91
C THR A 99 -1.82 5.84 -2.28
N ARG A 100 -3.09 6.20 -2.08
CA ARG A 100 -3.45 7.49 -1.46
C ARG A 100 -3.07 7.61 0.02
N SER A 101 -3.06 6.48 0.76
CA SER A 101 -2.66 6.47 2.17
C SER A 101 -1.22 6.94 2.37
N ALA A 102 -0.34 6.69 1.38
CA ALA A 102 1.01 7.21 1.39
C ALA A 102 1.16 8.56 0.67
N GLY A 103 0.07 9.10 0.12
CA GLY A 103 0.06 10.26 -0.77
C GLY A 103 0.96 10.09 -1.99
N ASP A 104 1.32 11.22 -2.61
CA ASP A 104 2.30 11.26 -3.69
C ASP A 104 3.72 10.95 -3.19
N PHE A 105 3.94 10.79 -1.88
CA PHE A 105 5.27 10.63 -1.28
C PHE A 105 5.98 9.37 -1.79
N ILE A 106 5.32 8.21 -1.80
CA ILE A 106 5.93 7.00 -2.36
C ILE A 106 6.19 7.19 -3.84
N GLU A 107 5.30 7.85 -4.58
CA GLU A 107 5.52 8.07 -6.01
C GLU A 107 6.72 8.99 -6.28
N ILE A 108 6.87 10.07 -5.51
CA ILE A 108 7.99 11.02 -5.59
C ILE A 108 9.30 10.34 -5.15
N ALA A 109 9.30 9.68 -4.00
CA ALA A 109 10.48 8.99 -3.46
C ALA A 109 10.94 7.84 -4.38
N CYS A 110 10.01 7.21 -5.09
CA CYS A 110 10.29 6.08 -5.97
C CYS A 110 10.37 6.48 -7.45
N VAL A 111 10.37 7.77 -7.80
CA VAL A 111 10.35 8.23 -9.20
C VAL A 111 11.54 7.69 -9.99
N ASN A 112 12.72 7.63 -9.36
CA ASN A 112 13.96 7.09 -9.94
C ASN A 112 14.15 5.59 -9.69
N HIS A 113 13.18 4.94 -9.05
CA HIS A 113 13.20 3.53 -8.68
C HIS A 113 11.98 2.78 -9.21
N LYS A 114 11.27 3.35 -10.19
CA LYS A 114 10.22 2.65 -10.94
C LYS A 114 10.88 1.46 -11.66
N ILE A 115 10.29 0.27 -11.50
CA ILE A 115 10.90 -1.00 -11.93
C ILE A 115 11.27 -0.93 -13.41
N GLY A 116 12.57 -0.93 -13.66
CA GLY A 116 13.23 -1.05 -14.95
C GLY A 116 14.61 -1.65 -14.71
N ILE A 117 14.67 -2.99 -14.65
CA ILE A 117 15.82 -3.82 -15.06
C ILE A 117 17.18 -3.31 -14.54
N ASN A 118 17.54 -3.52 -13.26
CA ASN A 118 18.95 -3.74 -12.83
C ASN A 118 19.23 -3.89 -11.32
N SER A 119 18.25 -3.97 -10.42
CA SER A 119 18.54 -4.06 -8.97
C SER A 119 18.29 -5.43 -8.32
N MET A 120 18.13 -6.50 -9.12
CA MET A 120 18.07 -7.90 -8.65
C MET A 120 19.35 -8.70 -8.88
N SER A 121 20.48 -8.03 -9.07
CA SER A 121 21.80 -8.67 -9.09
C SER A 121 22.78 -7.84 -8.27
N ILE A 122 22.94 -8.25 -7.00
CA ILE A 122 24.13 -8.33 -6.13
C ILE A 122 23.59 -8.55 -4.71
#